data_AF-A0A3Q3GQP0-F1
#
_entry.id   AF-A0A3Q3GQP0-F1
#
_cell.length_a   1.000
_cell.length_b   1.000
_cell.length_c   1.000
_cell.angle_alpha   90.00
_cell.angle_beta   90.00
_cell.angle_gamma   90.00
#
_symmetry.space_group_name_H-M   'P 1'
#
loop_
_entity.id
_entity.type
_entity.pdbx_description
1 polymer ?
#
loop_
_entity_poly.entity_id
_entity_poly.type
_entity_poly.pdbx_seq_one_letter_code
_entity_poly.pdbx_strand_id
1 'polypeptide(L)'
;MSLSAPERDVLLKRVATRLLDVLVLLERIPVVTKEGPRHWCVCTNCREMETDIERICCRQTPLNCISKMDDAQELSSGKTGIQHIDILWQHGCLGEGNRVVIPSCCMWRIKDAFPDPRRHYTGFRPMRTQ
;
A
#
# COMPACT_ATOMS: atom_id res chain seq x y z
N MET A 1 34.57 -0.21 -54.29
CA MET A 1 34.60 -1.68 -54.14
C MET A 1 33.21 -2.11 -53.71
N SER A 2 32.41 -2.61 -54.66
CA SER A 2 31.03 -3.06 -54.46
C SER A 2 31.05 -4.46 -53.85
N LEU A 3 30.53 -4.60 -52.63
CA LEU A 3 30.40 -5.90 -51.95
C LEU A 3 29.43 -6.80 -52.71
N SER A 4 29.82 -8.06 -52.92
CA SER A 4 29.04 -9.05 -53.65
C SER A 4 27.73 -9.38 -52.91
N ALA A 5 26.68 -9.74 -53.65
CA ALA A 5 25.37 -10.09 -53.08
C ALA A 5 25.39 -11.07 -51.88
N PRO A 6 26.22 -12.14 -51.86
CA PRO A 6 26.27 -13.06 -50.71
C PRO A 6 26.89 -12.43 -49.46
N GLU A 7 27.86 -11.51 -49.59
CA GLU A 7 28.49 -10.86 -48.44
C GLU A 7 27.52 -9.91 -47.75
N ARG A 8 26.70 -9.19 -48.53
CA ARG A 8 25.62 -8.35 -48.00
C ARG A 8 24.58 -9.17 -47.26
N ASP A 9 24.22 -10.35 -47.78
CA ASP A 9 23.25 -11.25 -47.16
C ASP A 9 23.78 -11.82 -45.82
N VAL A 10 25.06 -12.16 -45.75
CA VAL A 10 25.73 -12.58 -44.51
C VAL A 10 25.79 -11.44 -43.48
N LEU A 11 26.10 -10.22 -43.93
CA LEU A 11 26.08 -9.02 -43.08
C LEU A 11 24.66 -8.70 -42.58
N LEU A 12 23.66 -8.75 -43.47
CA LEU A 12 22.25 -8.55 -43.14
C LEU A 12 21.77 -9.58 -42.12
N LYS A 13 22.13 -10.86 -42.28
CA LYS A 13 21.82 -11.92 -41.32
C LYS A 13 22.48 -11.67 -39.96
N ARG A 14 23.76 -11.28 -39.92
CA ARG A 14 24.47 -10.99 -38.65
C ARG A 14 23.91 -9.75 -37.94
N VAL A 15 23.56 -8.71 -38.70
CA VAL A 15 22.92 -7.49 -38.18
C VAL A 15 21.52 -7.83 -37.65
N ALA A 16 20.74 -8.63 -38.38
CA ALA A 16 19.41 -9.07 -37.97
C ALA A 16 19.46 -9.94 -36.70
N THR A 17 20.40 -10.89 -36.59
CA THR A 17 20.56 -11.71 -35.38
C THR A 17 20.93 -10.84 -34.18
N ARG A 18 21.87 -9.89 -34.34
CA ARG A 18 22.25 -8.97 -33.25
C ARG A 18 21.12 -8.02 -32.86
N LEU A 19 20.31 -7.58 -33.81
CA LEU A 19 19.09 -6.79 -33.53
C LEU A 19 18.06 -7.63 -32.76
N LEU A 20 17.86 -8.89 -33.13
CA LEU A 20 17.01 -9.82 -32.39
C LEU A 20 17.51 -10.02 -30.95
N ASP A 21 18.81 -10.23 -30.76
CA ASP A 21 19.42 -10.38 -29.43
C ASP A 21 19.23 -9.12 -28.56
N VAL A 22 19.36 -7.92 -29.15
CA VAL A 22 19.12 -6.64 -28.46
C VAL A 22 17.64 -6.46 -28.13
N LEU A 23 16.72 -6.83 -29.03
CA LEU A 23 15.28 -6.77 -28.77
C LEU A 23 14.87 -7.73 -27.65
N VAL A 24 15.41 -8.95 -27.64
CA VAL A 24 15.18 -9.93 -26.56
C VAL A 24 15.74 -9.44 -25.21
N LEU A 25 16.82 -8.65 -25.21
CA LEU A 25 17.35 -8.02 -23.99
C LEU A 25 16.50 -6.83 -23.51
N LEU A 26 15.91 -6.06 -24.42
CA LEU A 26 14.99 -4.96 -24.06
C LEU A 26 13.62 -5.47 -23.56
N GLU A 27 13.14 -6.60 -24.08
CA GLU A 27 11.94 -7.28 -23.57
C GLU A 27 12.13 -7.93 -22.19
N ARG A 28 13.39 -8.09 -21.75
CA ARG A 28 13.76 -8.57 -20.41
C ARG A 28 13.99 -7.44 -19.40
N ILE A 29 13.80 -6.18 -19.78
CA ILE A 29 13.69 -5.11 -18.79
C ILE A 29 12.41 -5.42 -18.01
N PRO A 30 12.48 -5.74 -16.70
CA PRO A 30 11.27 -5.76 -15.90
C PRO A 30 10.73 -4.34 -15.96
N VAL A 31 9.64 -4.14 -16.71
CA VAL A 31 8.80 -2.97 -16.53
C VAL A 31 8.49 -2.98 -15.05
N VAL A 32 8.99 -1.99 -14.31
CA VAL A 32 8.52 -1.72 -12.96
C VAL A 32 7.08 -1.29 -13.15
N THR A 33 6.20 -2.29 -13.28
CA THR A 33 4.79 -2.08 -13.17
C THR A 33 4.59 -1.51 -11.77
N LYS A 34 3.70 -0.54 -11.60
CA LYS A 34 3.36 0.03 -10.29
C LYS A 34 2.59 -0.99 -9.40
N GLU A 35 2.84 -2.27 -9.60
CA GLU A 35 2.18 -3.45 -9.03
C GLU A 35 3.01 -3.95 -7.83
N GLY A 36 3.54 -3.01 -7.03
CA GLY A 36 3.91 -3.33 -5.66
C GLY A 36 2.64 -3.37 -4.82
N PRO A 37 2.53 -4.20 -3.75
CA PRO A 37 1.28 -4.48 -3.06
C PRO A 37 0.48 -3.26 -2.58
N ARG A 38 1.09 -2.07 -2.46
CA ARG A 38 0.47 -0.86 -1.90
C ARG A 38 1.10 0.44 -2.41
N HIS A 39 0.93 0.80 -3.68
CA HIS A 39 1.42 2.08 -4.22
C HIS A 39 0.82 3.33 -3.51
N TRP A 40 -0.29 3.17 -2.81
CA TRP A 40 -0.99 4.19 -2.02
C TRP A 40 -0.44 4.33 -0.58
N CYS A 41 0.49 3.46 -0.17
CA CYS A 41 1.05 3.44 1.17
C CYS A 41 2.42 4.13 1.23
N VAL A 42 2.57 5.08 2.16
CA VAL A 42 3.85 5.75 2.46
C VAL A 42 4.50 5.18 3.73
N CYS A 43 3.68 4.90 4.76
CA CYS A 43 4.17 4.50 6.09
C CYS A 43 4.65 3.04 6.19
N THR A 44 4.61 2.28 5.09
CA THR A 44 4.93 0.84 4.96
C THR A 44 4.15 -0.15 5.85
N ASN A 45 3.36 0.33 6.80
CA ASN A 45 2.59 -0.48 7.75
C ASN A 45 1.14 -0.76 7.34
N CYS A 46 0.64 -0.14 6.26
CA CYS A 46 -0.72 -0.43 5.78
C CYS A 46 -0.80 -1.86 5.22
N ARG A 47 -1.99 -2.46 5.25
CA ARG A 47 -2.32 -3.70 4.54
C ARG A 47 -3.59 -3.50 3.70
N GLU A 48 -3.92 -4.48 2.86
CA GLU A 48 -5.10 -4.41 2.00
C GLU A 48 -6.38 -4.29 2.85
N MET A 49 -7.38 -3.54 2.37
CA MET A 49 -8.64 -3.33 3.07
C MET A 49 -9.79 -3.97 2.32
N GLU A 50 -10.86 -4.32 3.02
CA GLU A 50 -12.05 -4.95 2.42
C GLU A 50 -12.78 -4.01 1.47
N THR A 51 -12.66 -2.70 1.68
CA THR A 51 -13.26 -1.68 0.81
C THR A 51 -12.22 -0.65 0.37
N ASP A 52 -12.41 -0.12 -0.84
CA ASP A 52 -11.54 0.92 -1.42
C ASP A 52 -11.57 2.22 -0.61
N ILE A 53 -12.72 2.52 0.02
CA ILE A 53 -12.92 3.70 0.86
C ILE A 53 -11.97 3.66 2.06
N GLU A 54 -11.74 2.48 2.64
CA GLU A 54 -10.85 2.29 3.78
C GLU A 54 -9.36 2.21 3.39
N ARG A 55 -9.05 2.17 2.09
CA ARG A 55 -7.69 2.07 1.55
C ARG A 55 -6.93 3.41 1.63
N ILE A 56 -6.90 4.01 2.81
CA ILE A 56 -6.19 5.26 3.08
C ILE A 56 -4.96 5.02 3.98
N CYS A 57 -3.88 5.76 3.74
CA CYS A 57 -2.64 5.70 4.51
C CYS A 57 -2.55 6.90 5.46
N CYS A 58 -1.91 6.73 6.63
CA CYS A 58 -1.62 7.84 7.55
C CYS A 58 -0.58 8.84 7.00
N ARG A 59 0.11 8.48 5.90
CA ARG A 59 1.13 9.28 5.19
C ARG A 59 2.34 9.71 6.02
N GLN A 60 2.51 9.17 7.23
CA GLN A 60 3.73 9.36 8.01
C GLN A 60 4.87 8.49 7.50
N THR A 61 6.11 8.81 7.91
CA THR A 61 7.28 7.95 7.66
C THR A 61 7.11 6.60 8.36
N PRO A 62 7.80 5.54 7.93
CA PRO A 62 7.72 4.22 8.57
C PRO A 62 7.99 4.21 10.07
N LEU A 63 8.90 5.07 10.54
CA LEU A 63 9.26 5.21 11.96
C LEU A 63 8.19 5.98 12.75
N ASN A 64 7.54 6.97 12.14
CA ASN A 64 6.53 7.81 12.79
C ASN A 64 5.11 7.40 12.41
N CYS A 65 4.92 6.15 11.99
CA CYS A 65 3.61 5.66 11.62
C CYS A 65 2.68 5.80 12.84
N ILE A 66 1.50 6.40 12.67
CA ILE A 66 0.49 6.52 13.74
C ILE A 66 0.20 5.16 14.38
N SER A 67 0.22 4.11 13.56
CA SER A 67 0.04 2.77 14.10
C SER A 67 1.16 2.44 15.10
N LYS A 68 2.42 2.81 14.88
CA LYS A 68 3.59 2.42 15.68
C LYS A 68 3.91 3.34 16.86
N MET A 69 3.20 4.45 17.04
CA MET A 69 3.46 5.35 18.16
C MET A 69 3.00 4.67 19.46
N ASP A 70 3.95 4.40 20.35
CA ASP A 70 3.69 3.89 21.70
C ASP A 70 3.62 5.10 22.64
N ASP A 71 2.43 5.39 23.16
CA ASP A 71 2.22 6.45 24.16
C ASP A 71 2.71 6.02 25.54
N ALA A 72 4.03 5.88 25.69
CA ALA A 72 4.67 5.79 27.00
C ALA A 72 4.65 7.17 27.72
N GLN A 73 3.49 7.83 27.76
CA GLN A 73 3.21 8.89 28.72
C GLN A 73 2.16 8.35 29.71
N GLU A 74 2.64 8.02 30.91
CA GLU A 74 1.81 7.81 32.10
C GLU A 74 0.84 8.98 32.28
N LEU A 75 -0.42 8.80 31.87
CA LEU A 75 -1.52 9.60 32.40
C LEU A 75 -2.52 8.69 33.12
N SER A 76 -2.23 8.51 34.41
CA SER A 76 -3.18 8.59 35.52
C SER A 76 -4.66 8.57 35.18
N SER A 77 -5.20 7.43 34.73
CA SER A 77 -6.61 7.05 34.93
C SER A 77 -6.84 5.69 34.32
N GLY A 78 -6.89 4.65 35.17
CA GLY A 78 -7.08 3.26 34.78
C GLY A 78 -8.23 3.04 33.79
N LYS A 79 -7.88 2.96 32.51
CA LYS A 79 -8.74 2.49 31.43
C LYS A 79 -7.98 1.40 30.69
N THR A 80 -8.24 0.16 31.06
CA THR A 80 -8.00 -1.02 30.22
C THR A 80 -8.82 -0.85 28.94
N GLY A 81 -8.20 -0.24 27.94
CA GLY A 81 -8.80 0.02 26.64
C GLY A 81 -7.67 0.37 25.70
N ILE A 82 -7.31 -0.61 24.87
CA ILE A 82 -6.79 -0.50 23.50
C ILE A 82 -6.33 0.90 23.12
N GLN A 83 -5.05 1.01 22.71
CA GLN A 83 -4.33 2.17 22.16
C GLN A 83 -5.10 2.93 21.04
N HIS A 84 -6.23 3.54 21.39
CA HIS A 84 -7.18 4.24 20.52
C HIS A 84 -6.99 5.76 20.59
N ILE A 85 -6.01 6.22 21.37
CA ILE A 85 -5.93 7.61 21.80
C ILE A 85 -5.54 8.51 20.62
N ASP A 86 -4.55 8.16 19.79
CA ASP A 86 -4.10 8.99 18.66
C ASP A 86 -5.17 9.26 17.59
N ILE A 87 -5.96 8.23 17.26
CA ILE A 87 -7.01 8.35 16.25
C ILE A 87 -8.17 9.19 16.80
N LEU A 88 -8.50 9.01 18.09
CA LEU A 88 -9.47 9.84 18.81
C LEU A 88 -8.96 11.30 18.95
N TRP A 89 -7.66 11.53 19.12
CA TRP A 89 -7.09 12.88 19.18
C TRP A 89 -7.16 13.62 17.85
N GLN A 90 -6.95 12.93 16.72
CA GLN A 90 -7.01 13.56 15.39
C GLN A 90 -8.44 13.82 14.90
N HIS A 91 -9.41 13.00 15.32
CA HIS A 91 -10.77 13.02 14.77
C HIS A 91 -11.91 13.22 15.80
N GLY A 92 -11.56 13.38 17.08
CA GLY A 92 -12.53 13.41 18.17
C GLY A 92 -13.18 12.06 18.44
N CYS A 93 -14.28 12.05 19.20
CA CYS A 93 -15.06 10.84 19.45
C CYS A 93 -15.65 10.29 18.15
N LEU A 94 -15.23 9.08 17.76
CA LEU A 94 -15.77 8.36 16.60
C LEU A 94 -17.06 7.64 17.00
N GLY A 95 -18.12 7.78 16.20
CA GLY A 95 -19.43 7.30 16.61
C GLY A 95 -20.58 7.69 15.70
N GLU A 96 -21.81 7.50 16.16
CA GLU A 96 -23.03 7.86 15.43
C GLU A 96 -23.08 9.38 15.32
N GLY A 97 -23.11 9.92 14.09
CA GLY A 97 -22.90 11.35 13.83
C GLY A 97 -21.49 11.72 13.34
N ASN A 98 -20.47 10.94 13.67
CA ASN A 98 -19.07 11.22 13.34
C ASN A 98 -18.35 9.94 12.88
N ARG A 99 -18.76 9.43 11.72
CA ARG A 99 -18.13 8.28 11.06
C ARG A 99 -16.98 8.80 10.19
N VAL A 100 -15.75 8.58 10.63
CA VAL A 100 -14.54 8.93 9.88
C VAL A 100 -13.83 7.66 9.45
N VAL A 101 -13.27 7.68 8.24
CA VAL A 101 -12.42 6.59 7.74
C VAL A 101 -11.08 6.65 8.45
N ILE A 102 -10.68 5.55 9.08
CA ILE A 102 -9.40 5.42 9.77
C ILE A 102 -8.34 4.85 8.80
N PRO A 103 -7.07 5.29 8.87
CA PRO A 103 -6.00 4.70 8.08
C PRO A 103 -5.85 3.18 8.24
N SER A 104 -5.54 2.51 7.13
CA SER A 104 -5.34 1.05 7.09
C SER A 104 -4.31 0.56 8.12
N CYS A 105 -3.20 1.27 8.30
CA CYS A 105 -2.17 0.89 9.28
C CYS A 105 -2.73 0.85 10.71
N CYS A 106 -3.67 1.74 11.03
CA CYS A 106 -4.30 1.82 12.34
C CYS A 106 -5.40 0.76 12.49
N MET A 107 -6.26 0.60 11.47
CA MET A 107 -7.29 -0.43 11.46
C MET A 107 -6.71 -1.84 11.60
N TRP A 108 -5.60 -2.13 10.94
CA TRP A 108 -4.95 -3.43 11.05
C TRP A 108 -4.31 -3.66 12.42
N ARG A 109 -3.82 -2.62 13.10
CA ARG A 109 -3.41 -2.77 14.52
C ARG A 109 -4.58 -3.12 15.43
N ILE A 110 -5.74 -2.50 15.21
CA ILE A 110 -6.95 -2.82 15.96
C ILE A 110 -7.36 -4.29 15.70
N LYS A 111 -7.40 -4.70 14.43
CA LYS A 111 -7.72 -6.10 14.05
C LYS A 111 -6.72 -7.11 14.61
N ASP A 112 -5.43 -6.78 14.65
CA ASP A 112 -4.39 -7.66 15.20
C ASP A 112 -4.51 -7.78 16.73
N ALA A 113 -4.87 -6.70 17.43
CA ALA A 113 -5.05 -6.71 18.88
C ALA A 113 -6.37 -7.36 19.32
N PHE A 114 -7.42 -7.28 18.50
CA PHE A 114 -8.75 -7.83 18.75
C PHE A 114 -9.17 -8.72 17.58
N PRO A 115 -8.53 -9.90 17.44
CA PRO A 115 -8.90 -10.82 16.38
C PRO A 115 -10.35 -11.25 16.56
N ASP A 116 -11.13 -11.15 15.49
CA ASP A 116 -12.56 -11.43 15.51
C ASP A 116 -12.86 -12.74 14.78
N PRO A 117 -12.90 -13.89 15.49
CA PRO A 117 -13.13 -15.20 14.89
C PRO A 117 -14.51 -15.33 14.26
N ARG A 118 -15.45 -14.46 14.61
CA ARG A 118 -16.83 -14.46 14.13
C ARG A 118 -17.10 -13.41 13.04
N ARG A 119 -16.08 -12.64 12.63
CA ARG A 119 -16.14 -11.64 11.55
C ARG A 119 -17.24 -10.57 11.72
N HIS A 120 -17.45 -10.09 12.93
CA HIS A 120 -18.26 -8.91 13.25
C HIS A 120 -17.67 -7.57 12.81
N TYR A 121 -16.37 -7.48 12.48
CA TYR A 121 -15.83 -6.28 11.81
C TYR A 121 -16.58 -6.06 10.50
N THR A 122 -17.46 -5.06 10.50
CA THR A 122 -18.11 -4.58 9.28
C THR A 122 -17.28 -3.41 8.76
N GLY A 123 -16.92 -3.42 7.48
CA GLY A 123 -16.24 -2.30 6.83
C GLY A 123 -16.98 -0.96 7.01
N PHE A 124 -16.29 0.14 6.68
CA PHE A 124 -16.76 1.50 6.91
C PHE A 124 -18.16 1.74 6.34
N ARG A 125 -19.10 2.08 7.23
CA ARG A 125 -20.46 2.49 6.87
C ARG A 125 -20.54 4.02 6.97
N PRO A 126 -20.64 4.74 5.85
CA PRO A 126 -20.85 6.18 5.91
C PRO A 126 -22.18 6.47 6.61
N MET A 127 -22.34 7.70 7.11
CA MET A 127 -23.69 8.13 7.52
C MET A 127 -24.62 8.02 6.32
N ARG A 128 -25.85 7.56 6.55
CA ARG A 128 -26.90 7.68 5.53
C ARG A 128 -27.14 9.17 5.36
N THR A 129 -26.66 9.74 4.25
CA THR A 129 -27.15 11.02 3.75
C THR A 129 -28.64 10.83 3.51
N GLN A 130 -29.46 11.51 4.31
CA GLN A 130 -30.87 11.73 4.01
C GLN A 130 -30.98 12.75 2.88
#